data_AF-A0AAV3YYU9-F1
#
_entry.id   AF-A0AAV3YYU9-F1
#
_cell.length_a   1.000
_cell.length_b   1.000
_cell.length_c   1.000
_cell.angle_alpha   90.00
_cell.angle_beta   90.00
_cell.angle_gamma   90.00
#
_symmetry.space_group_name_H-M   'P 1'
#
loop_
_entity.id
_entity.type
_entity.pdbx_description
1 polymer ?
#
loop_
_entity_poly.entity_id
_entity_poly.type
_entity_poly.pdbx_seq_one_letter_code
_entity_poly.pdbx_strand_id
1 'polypeptide(L)'
;MPRRAVVFAPVFIFVLIVGVNYYMPLLFSFLRRVATMTDAQRYVSGTASMAFVTVPNMEVAKKLAGDIVQKRLAACVNIIPGVKSVYEWQGKIEQDDEMILMIKTLTSKVDELSEYVRNNHPYDCAEVISSQVSSLRSMMAFVW
;
A
#
# COMPACT_ATOMS: atom_id res chain seq x y z
N MET A 1 -36.69 -66.66 19.56
CA MET A 1 -36.56 -65.28 20.08
C MET A 1 -35.93 -64.40 19.00
N PRO A 2 -36.58 -63.34 18.50
CA PRO A 2 -36.06 -62.55 17.39
C PRO A 2 -35.12 -61.43 17.87
N ARG A 3 -34.03 -61.22 17.12
CA ARG A 3 -33.08 -60.10 17.29
C ARG A 3 -33.74 -58.80 16.82
N ARG A 4 -33.87 -57.80 17.70
CA ARG A 4 -34.22 -56.41 17.31
C ARG A 4 -32.97 -55.76 16.70
N ALA A 5 -32.95 -55.60 15.38
CA ALA A 5 -31.95 -54.79 14.70
C ALA A 5 -32.26 -53.30 14.90
N VAL A 6 -31.24 -52.54 15.26
CA VAL A 6 -31.29 -51.13 15.62
C VAL A 6 -31.51 -50.27 14.37
N VAL A 7 -32.72 -49.73 14.20
CA VAL A 7 -33.11 -48.83 13.08
C VAL A 7 -32.76 -47.34 13.37
N PHE A 8 -31.91 -47.07 14.37
CA PHE A 8 -31.56 -45.70 14.78
C PHE A 8 -30.41 -45.06 13.97
N ALA A 9 -29.62 -45.86 13.25
CA ALA A 9 -28.48 -45.36 12.48
C ALA A 9 -28.84 -44.39 11.32
N PRO A 10 -29.86 -44.65 10.46
CA PRO A 10 -30.08 -43.82 9.28
C PRO A 10 -30.64 -42.43 9.61
N VAL A 11 -31.49 -42.31 10.65
CA VAL A 11 -32.05 -41.02 11.08
C VAL A 11 -30.96 -40.14 11.70
N PHE A 12 -30.06 -40.73 12.49
CA PHE A 12 -28.96 -40.00 13.11
C PHE A 12 -27.96 -39.49 12.06
N ILE A 13 -27.64 -40.32 11.07
CA ILE A 13 -26.79 -39.95 9.92
C ILE A 13 -27.46 -38.83 9.09
N PHE A 14 -28.76 -38.91 8.85
CA PHE A 14 -29.49 -37.88 8.10
C PHE A 14 -29.49 -36.53 8.82
N VAL A 15 -29.74 -36.50 10.14
CA VAL A 15 -29.71 -35.27 10.94
C VAL A 15 -28.31 -34.67 10.97
N LEU A 16 -27.26 -35.49 11.06
CA LEU A 16 -25.87 -35.02 10.98
C LEU A 16 -25.53 -34.43 9.61
N ILE A 17 -25.92 -35.08 8.51
CA ILE A 17 -25.63 -34.60 7.15
C ILE A 17 -26.37 -33.29 6.85
N VAL A 18 -27.63 -33.17 7.26
CA VAL A 18 -28.42 -31.94 7.08
C VAL A 18 -27.87 -30.82 7.98
N GLY A 19 -27.57 -31.13 9.25
CA GLY A 19 -26.97 -30.16 10.16
C GLY A 19 -25.62 -29.65 9.65
N VAL A 20 -24.72 -30.54 9.20
CA VAL A 20 -23.43 -30.14 8.63
C VAL A 20 -23.63 -29.30 7.37
N ASN A 21 -24.51 -29.67 6.43
CA ASN A 21 -24.72 -28.89 5.20
C ASN A 21 -25.34 -27.51 5.43
N TYR A 22 -26.22 -27.35 6.42
CA TYR A 22 -26.84 -26.05 6.70
C TYR A 22 -25.99 -25.17 7.63
N TYR A 23 -25.41 -25.74 8.68
CA TYR A 23 -24.65 -24.97 9.67
C TYR A 23 -23.19 -24.74 9.28
N MET A 24 -22.55 -25.65 8.53
CA MET A 24 -21.15 -25.44 8.10
C MET A 24 -20.94 -24.23 7.18
N PRO A 25 -21.76 -23.94 6.14
CA PRO A 25 -21.54 -22.74 5.34
C PRO A 25 -21.77 -21.46 6.15
N LEU A 26 -22.72 -21.47 7.09
CA LEU A 26 -22.93 -20.38 8.05
C LEU A 26 -21.72 -20.20 8.96
N LEU A 27 -21.21 -21.29 9.55
CA LEU A 27 -20.01 -21.28 10.39
C LEU A 27 -18.77 -20.86 9.59
N PHE A 28 -18.57 -21.34 8.37
CA PHE A 28 -17.46 -20.93 7.50
C PHE A 28 -17.56 -19.46 7.11
N SER A 29 -18.76 -18.94 6.80
CA SER A 29 -18.94 -17.52 6.51
C SER A 29 -18.67 -16.64 7.74
N PHE A 30 -19.05 -17.12 8.93
CA PHE A 30 -18.80 -16.46 10.20
C PHE A 30 -17.30 -16.49 10.57
N LEU A 31 -16.65 -17.66 10.48
CA LEU A 31 -15.22 -17.82 10.72
C LEU A 31 -14.40 -17.01 9.71
N ARG A 32 -14.83 -16.94 8.44
CA ARG A 32 -14.19 -16.07 7.44
C ARG A 32 -14.34 -14.60 7.80
N ARG A 33 -15.50 -14.16 8.29
CA ARG A 33 -15.70 -12.79 8.79
C ARG A 33 -14.84 -12.48 10.00
N VAL A 34 -14.76 -13.38 10.98
CA VAL A 34 -13.89 -13.25 12.16
C VAL A 34 -12.41 -13.22 11.74
N ALA A 35 -12.00 -14.08 10.82
CA ALA A 35 -10.64 -14.09 10.28
C ALA A 35 -10.30 -12.79 9.52
N THR A 36 -11.24 -12.25 8.72
CA THR A 36 -11.05 -10.95 8.06
C THR A 36 -11.04 -9.78 9.04
N MET A 37 -11.67 -9.90 10.22
CA MET A 37 -11.58 -8.88 11.27
C MET A 37 -10.22 -8.88 11.97
N THR A 38 -9.56 -10.04 12.07
CA THR A 38 -8.19 -10.13 12.59
C THR A 38 -7.11 -9.70 11.59
N ASP A 39 -7.44 -9.71 10.30
CA ASP A 39 -6.53 -9.32 9.20
C ASP A 39 -6.62 -7.84 8.81
N ALA A 40 -7.27 -7.00 9.64
CA ALA A 40 -6.94 -5.59 9.69
C ALA A 40 -5.49 -5.46 10.20
N GLN A 41 -4.53 -5.78 9.32
CA GLN A 41 -3.10 -5.73 9.56
C GLN A 41 -2.77 -4.46 10.33
N ARG A 42 -2.34 -4.64 11.57
CA ARG A 42 -1.76 -3.55 12.36
C ARG A 42 -0.52 -3.12 11.61
N TYR A 43 -0.63 -2.01 10.89
CA TYR A 43 0.53 -1.32 10.34
C TYR A 43 1.58 -1.14 11.43
N VAL A 44 2.79 -1.60 11.15
CA VAL A 44 3.95 -1.33 12.01
C VAL A 44 4.44 0.06 11.64
N SER A 45 4.34 0.99 12.58
CA SER A 45 4.83 2.37 12.40
C SER A 45 6.26 2.38 11.88
N GLY A 46 6.55 3.25 10.90
CA GLY A 46 7.90 3.41 10.35
C GLY A 46 8.30 2.39 9.29
N THR A 47 7.39 1.55 8.81
CA THR A 47 7.64 0.64 7.66
C THR A 47 7.34 1.27 6.31
N ALA A 48 6.61 2.39 6.30
CA ALA A 48 6.27 3.15 5.10
C ALA A 48 6.69 4.61 5.27
N SER A 49 7.12 5.22 4.17
CA SER A 49 7.50 6.63 4.11
C SER A 49 6.76 7.34 2.99
N MET A 50 6.49 8.62 3.23
CA MET A 50 6.08 9.57 2.20
C MET A 50 7.29 10.43 1.84
N ALA A 51 7.67 10.42 0.57
CA ALA A 51 8.75 11.25 0.04
C ALA A 51 8.22 12.34 -0.87
N PHE A 52 8.90 13.48 -0.89
CA PHE A 52 8.62 14.61 -1.76
C PHE A 52 9.85 14.90 -2.61
N VAL A 53 9.62 15.13 -3.91
CA VAL A 53 10.63 15.52 -4.89
C VAL A 53 10.07 16.65 -5.73
N THR A 54 10.80 17.76 -5.83
CA THR A 54 10.46 18.87 -6.73
C THR A 54 11.01 18.58 -8.13
N VAL A 55 10.25 18.94 -9.17
CA VAL A 55 10.63 18.76 -10.57
C VAL A 55 10.25 19.99 -11.41
N PRO A 56 11.03 20.34 -12.45
CA PRO A 56 10.84 21.60 -13.18
C PRO A 56 9.60 21.63 -14.08
N ASN A 57 9.11 20.47 -14.55
CA ASN A 57 8.02 20.44 -15.52
C ASN A 57 7.28 19.09 -15.55
N MET A 58 6.15 19.09 -16.27
CA MET A 58 5.24 17.93 -16.37
C MET A 58 5.88 16.73 -17.08
N GLU A 59 6.76 16.96 -18.03
CA GLU A 59 7.41 15.88 -18.78
C GLU A 59 8.35 15.09 -17.87
N VAL A 60 9.22 15.79 -17.14
CA VAL A 60 10.09 15.20 -16.11
C VAL A 60 9.27 14.53 -15.02
N ALA A 61 8.20 15.19 -14.56
CA ALA A 61 7.30 14.63 -13.54
C ALA A 61 6.72 13.27 -13.96
N LYS A 62 6.16 13.18 -15.17
CA LYS A 62 5.55 11.96 -15.70
C LYS A 62 6.57 10.85 -15.90
N LYS A 63 7.73 11.18 -16.47
CA LYS A 63 8.81 10.23 -16.71
C LYS A 63 9.30 9.63 -15.38
N LEU A 64 9.69 10.49 -14.44
CA LEU A 64 10.24 10.05 -13.16
C LEU A 64 9.21 9.25 -12.35
N ALA A 65 7.95 9.72 -12.30
CA ALA A 65 6.86 9.02 -11.62
C ALA A 65 6.61 7.62 -12.23
N GLY A 66 6.59 7.52 -13.56
CA GLY A 66 6.40 6.26 -14.27
C GLY A 66 7.53 5.28 -13.98
N ASP A 67 8.78 5.73 -14.10
CA ASP A 67 9.95 4.89 -13.90
C ASP A 67 10.08 4.41 -12.44
N ILE A 68 9.79 5.29 -11.46
CA ILE A 68 9.78 4.96 -10.03
C ILE A 68 8.82 3.80 -9.74
N VAL A 69 7.60 3.87 -10.29
CA VAL A 69 6.59 2.81 -10.08
C VAL A 69 6.96 1.55 -10.85
N GLN A 70 7.41 1.67 -12.10
CA GLN A 70 7.80 0.53 -12.94
C GLN A 70 8.96 -0.27 -12.33
N LYS A 71 9.94 0.42 -11.75
CA LYS A 71 11.08 -0.18 -11.04
C LYS A 71 10.73 -0.67 -9.64
N ARG A 72 9.47 -0.51 -9.22
CA ARG A 72 8.98 -0.86 -7.88
C ARG A 72 9.77 -0.16 -6.77
N LEU A 73 10.18 1.09 -7.00
CA LEU A 73 10.80 1.93 -5.98
C LEU A 73 9.75 2.62 -5.09
N ALA A 74 8.50 2.70 -5.57
CA ALA A 74 7.36 3.19 -4.82
C ALA A 74 6.06 2.50 -5.24
N ALA A 75 5.08 2.53 -4.35
CA ALA A 75 3.71 2.10 -4.59
C ALA A 75 3.03 2.94 -5.67
N CYS A 76 3.12 4.25 -5.47
CA CYS A 76 2.45 5.24 -6.28
C CYS A 76 3.11 6.60 -6.07
N VAL A 77 2.88 7.45 -7.06
CA VAL A 77 3.37 8.82 -7.10
C VAL A 77 2.19 9.70 -7.49
N ASN A 78 1.93 10.76 -6.72
CA ASN A 78 0.99 11.80 -7.12
C ASN A 78 1.81 12.98 -7.64
N ILE A 79 1.41 13.52 -8.78
CA ILE A 79 1.99 14.74 -9.35
C ILE A 79 1.12 15.92 -8.93
N ILE A 80 1.70 16.89 -8.25
CA ILE A 80 1.05 18.13 -7.82
C ILE A 80 1.59 19.27 -8.67
N PRO A 81 0.86 19.72 -9.71
CA PRO A 81 1.31 20.81 -10.58
C PRO A 81 1.04 22.19 -9.97
N GLY A 82 1.69 23.22 -10.52
CA GLY A 82 1.39 24.63 -10.21
C GLY A 82 1.96 25.10 -8.86
N VAL A 83 3.11 24.58 -8.47
CA VAL A 83 3.82 24.99 -7.26
C VAL A 83 4.81 26.09 -7.63
N LYS A 84 4.96 27.09 -6.75
CA LYS A 84 6.10 28.02 -6.82
C LYS A 84 7.10 27.67 -5.74
N SER A 85 8.34 27.43 -6.13
CA SER A 85 9.47 27.26 -5.22
C SER A 85 10.14 28.61 -5.03
N VAL A 86 10.30 29.03 -3.78
CA VAL A 86 10.93 30.31 -3.41
C VAL A 86 12.14 30.01 -2.54
N TYR A 87 13.32 30.41 -2.97
CA TYR A 87 14.58 30.09 -2.31
C TYR A 87 15.61 31.21 -2.51
N GLU A 88 16.68 31.21 -1.71
CA GLU A 88 17.78 32.15 -1.88
C GLU A 88 18.91 31.50 -2.68
N TRP A 89 19.35 32.16 -3.75
CA TRP A 89 20.49 31.76 -4.54
C TRP A 89 21.38 32.96 -4.84
N GLN A 90 22.68 32.85 -4.56
CA GLN A 90 23.67 33.91 -4.77
C GLN A 90 23.26 35.28 -4.17
N GLY A 91 22.62 35.27 -3.00
CA GLY A 91 22.17 36.48 -2.30
C GLY A 91 20.91 37.13 -2.88
N LYS A 92 20.16 36.42 -3.74
CA LYS A 92 18.90 36.87 -4.32
C LYS A 92 17.80 35.86 -4.04
N ILE A 93 16.58 36.36 -3.83
CA ILE A 93 15.39 35.52 -3.75
C ILE A 93 14.96 35.18 -5.17
N GLU A 94 15.01 33.90 -5.51
CA GLU A 94 14.56 33.34 -6.77
C GLU A 94 13.18 32.71 -6.61
N GLN A 95 12.44 32.62 -7.72
CA GLN A 95 11.14 31.97 -7.77
C GLN A 95 10.99 31.16 -9.04
N ASP A 96 10.78 29.86 -8.91
CA ASP A 96 10.59 28.95 -10.04
C ASP A 96 9.21 28.30 -10.01
N ASP A 97 8.62 28.11 -11.19
CA ASP A 97 7.40 27.32 -11.36
C ASP A 97 7.78 25.84 -11.45
N GLU A 98 7.30 25.05 -10.49
CA GLU A 98 7.67 23.66 -10.30
C GLU A 98 6.45 22.76 -10.06
N MET A 99 6.72 21.47 -9.90
CA MET A 99 5.75 20.46 -9.49
C MET A 99 6.33 19.64 -8.36
N ILE A 100 5.47 19.12 -7.50
CA ILE A 100 5.87 18.22 -6.42
C ILE A 100 5.39 16.80 -6.75
N LEU A 101 6.33 15.85 -6.71
CA LEU A 101 6.03 14.42 -6.68
C LEU A 101 5.85 13.99 -5.23
N MET A 102 4.64 13.57 -4.87
CA MET A 102 4.35 12.97 -3.57
C MET A 102 4.34 11.45 -3.70
N ILE A 103 5.42 10.83 -3.26
CA ILE A 103 5.76 9.42 -3.47
C ILE A 103 5.45 8.63 -2.20
N LYS A 104 4.73 7.51 -2.31
CA LYS A 104 4.47 6.61 -1.17
C LYS A 104 5.26 5.32 -1.38
N THR A 105 6.15 5.03 -0.46
CA THR A 105 7.07 3.88 -0.57
C THR A 105 7.28 3.20 0.78
N LEU A 106 8.00 2.08 0.77
CA LEU A 106 8.52 1.48 1.99
C LEU A 106 9.70 2.31 2.50
N THR A 107 9.82 2.44 3.82
CA THR A 107 10.95 3.16 4.44
C THR A 107 12.29 2.57 4.04
N SER A 108 12.37 1.24 3.85
CA SER A 108 13.56 0.54 3.36
C SER A 108 13.96 0.85 1.91
N LYS A 109 13.07 1.47 1.13
CA LYS A 109 13.29 1.81 -0.28
C LYS A 109 13.66 3.27 -0.50
N VAL A 110 13.67 4.09 0.56
CA VAL A 110 13.93 5.53 0.46
C VAL A 110 15.33 5.81 -0.09
N ASP A 111 16.35 5.05 0.32
CA ASP A 111 17.73 5.27 -0.16
C ASP A 111 17.86 4.96 -1.66
N GLU A 112 17.33 3.81 -2.09
CA GLU A 112 17.31 3.38 -3.49
C GLU A 112 16.49 4.35 -4.36
N LEU A 113 15.35 4.82 -3.86
CA LEU A 113 14.53 5.86 -4.48
C LEU A 113 15.32 7.17 -4.65
N SER A 114 16.01 7.61 -3.59
CA SER A 114 16.75 8.88 -3.57
C SER A 114 17.93 8.85 -4.55
N GLU A 115 18.64 7.72 -4.62
CA GLU A 115 19.72 7.51 -5.58
C GLU A 115 19.20 7.50 -7.02
N TYR A 116 18.08 6.81 -7.26
CA TYR A 116 17.45 6.80 -8.57
C TYR A 116 17.04 8.21 -9.01
N VAL A 117 16.39 8.98 -8.13
CA VAL A 117 16.03 10.37 -8.39
C VAL A 117 17.28 11.19 -8.74
N ARG A 118 18.32 11.14 -7.90
CA ARG A 118 19.56 11.90 -8.12
C ARG A 118 20.19 11.63 -9.50
N ASN A 119 20.19 10.37 -9.93
CA ASN A 119 20.81 9.97 -11.20
C ASN A 119 19.96 10.32 -12.44
N ASN A 120 18.68 10.65 -12.27
CA ASN A 120 17.73 10.85 -13.37
C ASN A 120 17.03 12.23 -13.32
N HIS A 121 17.40 13.08 -12.35
CA HIS A 121 16.85 14.42 -12.20
C HIS A 121 17.65 15.43 -13.04
N PRO A 122 17.01 16.43 -13.67
CA PRO A 122 17.70 17.45 -14.46
C PRO A 122 18.54 18.44 -13.62
N TYR A 123 18.26 18.57 -12.33
CA TYR A 123 19.06 19.41 -11.43
C TYR A 123 20.21 18.63 -10.81
N ASP A 124 21.36 19.28 -10.68
CA ASP A 124 22.56 18.72 -10.04
C ASP A 124 22.30 18.33 -8.57
N CYS A 125 21.44 19.09 -7.89
CA CYS A 125 21.02 18.84 -6.52
C CYS A 125 19.51 18.65 -6.46
N ALA A 126 19.04 17.43 -6.74
CA ALA A 126 17.63 17.08 -6.58
C ALA A 126 17.22 17.08 -5.10
N GLU A 127 16.15 17.80 -4.77
CA GLU A 127 15.54 17.75 -3.44
C GLU A 127 14.80 16.41 -3.28
N VAL A 128 15.19 15.63 -2.26
CA VAL A 128 14.45 14.43 -1.84
C VAL A 128 14.32 14.47 -0.33
N ILE A 129 13.12 14.77 0.15
CA ILE A 129 12.80 14.73 1.59
C ILE A 129 11.82 13.58 1.84
N SER A 130 11.93 12.92 2.99
CA SER A 130 11.00 11.87 3.37
C SER A 130 10.61 11.93 4.84
N SER A 131 9.39 11.49 5.13
CA SER A 131 8.87 11.35 6.49
C SER A 131 8.20 10.00 6.66
N GLN A 132 8.42 9.39 7.83
CA GLN A 132 7.81 8.11 8.17
C GLN A 132 6.32 8.27 8.42
N VAL A 133 5.53 7.33 7.91
CA VAL A 133 4.10 7.27 8.18
C VAL A 133 3.89 6.65 9.56
N SER A 134 3.04 7.28 10.38
CA SER A 134 2.73 6.80 11.74
C SER A 134 1.58 5.81 11.77
N SER A 135 0.64 5.92 10.83
CA SER A 135 -0.53 5.05 10.73
C SER A 135 -0.93 4.85 9.28
N LEU A 136 -1.19 3.60 8.90
CA LEU A 136 -1.61 3.24 7.55
C LEU A 136 -2.65 2.13 7.63
N ARG A 137 -3.80 2.31 6.98
CA ARG A 137 -4.97 1.41 7.15
C ARG A 137 -5.30 0.54 5.94
N SER A 138 -4.87 0.92 4.74
CA SER A 138 -5.33 0.25 3.50
C SER A 138 -4.27 0.18 2.40
N MET A 139 -3.27 1.06 2.41
CA MET A 139 -2.26 1.13 1.34
C MET A 139 -1.39 -0.13 1.24
N MET A 140 -0.99 -0.78 2.35
CA MET A 140 0.02 -1.86 2.27
C MET A 140 -0.45 -3.11 1.52
N ALA A 141 -1.77 -3.35 1.45
CA ALA A 141 -2.32 -4.51 0.75
C ALA A 141 -2.21 -4.41 -0.78
N PHE A 142 -1.91 -3.23 -1.33
CA PHE A 142 -1.95 -2.97 -2.78
C PHE A 142 -0.57 -2.76 -3.43
N VAL A 143 0.52 -2.92 -2.68
CA VAL A 143 1.81 -2.30 -3.04
C VAL A 143 2.90 -3.29 -3.45
N TRP A 144 2.65 -4.60 -3.35
CA TRP A 144 3.55 -5.64 -3.85
C TRP A 144 2.79 -6.86 -4.35
#